data_AF-A0A534U9H2-F1
#
_entry.id   AF-A0A534U9H2-F1
#
_cell.length_a   1.000
_cell.length_b   1.000
_cell.length_c   1.000
_cell.angle_alpha   90.00
_cell.angle_beta   90.00
_cell.angle_gamma   90.00
#
_symmetry.space_group_name_H-M   'P 1'
#
loop_
_entity.id
_entity.type
_entity.pdbx_description
1 polymer ?
#
loop_
_entity_poly.entity_id
_entity_poly.type
_entity_poly.pdbx_seq_one_letter_code
_entity_poly.pdbx_strand_id
1 'polypeptide(L)'
;MSDANPRISYIREKLDSKIIEVRQAQGDDVLLLDRSGLRASFLVLKTDPHLGYDFLSDITAVDYWQKKEPRFEVVYQILSVMNHQRLRIRVPVPESDPTVESLTPLWRGANFLEREVWDLFGIRFIDHPDLRRILLYDEFQGFPLRKDYPVNLWQPRVPEREVAGTFVDERSHNKLLRLKKSLGSKI
;
A
#
# COMPACT_ATOMS: atom_id res chain seq x y z
N MET A 1 32.39 13.31 5.99
CA MET A 1 32.06 14.73 5.76
C MET A 1 31.53 14.80 4.34
N SER A 2 30.33 15.38 4.20
CA SER A 2 29.48 15.57 3.01
C SER A 2 30.08 15.31 1.61
N ASP A 3 29.65 14.21 0.98
CA ASP A 3 29.44 14.19 -0.47
C ASP A 3 27.94 14.41 -0.68
N ALA A 4 27.53 15.68 -0.80
CA ALA A 4 26.16 15.99 -1.17
C ALA A 4 25.95 15.45 -2.59
N ASN A 5 25.23 14.32 -2.71
CA ASN A 5 24.89 13.73 -4.00
C ASN A 5 24.28 14.84 -4.89
N PRO A 6 24.89 15.20 -6.02
CA PRO A 6 24.46 16.35 -6.83
C PRO A 6 23.00 16.24 -7.27
N ARG A 7 22.50 15.00 -7.41
CA ARG A 7 21.10 14.71 -7.68
C ARG A 7 20.17 15.14 -6.54
N ILE A 8 20.57 14.93 -5.29
CA ILE A 8 19.77 15.32 -4.13
C ILE A 8 19.70 16.84 -4.02
N SER A 9 20.79 17.53 -4.35
CA SER A 9 20.78 19.00 -4.47
C SER A 9 19.81 19.44 -5.57
N TYR A 10 19.83 18.78 -6.74
CA TYR A 10 18.89 19.07 -7.83
C TYR A 10 17.42 18.81 -7.43
N ILE A 11 17.15 17.70 -6.73
CA ILE A 11 15.80 17.39 -6.23
C ILE A 11 15.36 18.45 -5.20
N ARG A 12 16.27 18.92 -4.35
CA ARG A 12 15.99 20.02 -3.41
C ARG A 12 15.64 21.31 -4.14
N GLU A 13 16.36 21.68 -5.20
CA GLU A 13 16.02 22.88 -5.99
C GLU A 13 14.64 22.79 -6.64
N LYS A 14 14.20 21.58 -7.03
CA LYS A 14 12.90 21.38 -7.70
C LYS A 14 11.71 21.25 -6.76
N LEU A 15 11.90 20.62 -5.59
CA LEU A 15 10.83 20.34 -4.63
C LEU A 15 10.84 21.30 -3.43
N ASP A 16 11.90 22.10 -3.31
CA ASP A 16 12.16 23.19 -2.36
C ASP A 16 11.56 22.95 -0.97
N SER A 17 10.46 23.62 -0.66
CA SER A 17 9.85 23.66 0.67
C SER A 17 9.14 22.38 1.13
N LYS A 18 9.01 21.37 0.25
CA LYS A 18 8.29 20.13 0.60
C LYS A 18 9.18 19.08 1.23
N ILE A 19 10.50 19.18 1.07
CA ILE A 19 11.43 18.21 1.65
C ILE A 19 11.71 18.59 3.10
N ILE A 20 11.29 17.73 4.01
CA ILE A 20 11.48 17.90 5.45
C ILE A 20 12.89 17.44 5.84
N GLU A 21 13.30 16.29 5.35
CA GLU A 21 14.58 15.66 5.70
C GLU A 21 15.15 14.92 4.50
N VAL A 22 16.48 14.89 4.40
CA VAL A 22 17.18 13.98 3.49
C VAL A 22 18.15 13.15 4.29
N ARG A 23 18.07 11.84 4.10
CA ARG A 23 18.95 10.87 4.73
C ARG A 23 19.54 9.98 3.66
N GLN A 24 20.85 9.78 3.73
CA GLN A 24 21.54 8.78 2.94
C GLN A 24 21.92 7.62 3.87
N ALA A 25 21.58 6.41 3.48
CA ALA A 25 21.88 5.22 4.26
C ALA A 25 22.30 4.08 3.34
N GLN A 26 23.53 3.60 3.50
CA GLN A 26 24.03 2.38 2.84
C GLN A 26 23.88 2.39 1.30
N GLY A 27 23.97 3.57 0.67
CA GLY A 27 23.81 3.75 -0.78
C GLY A 27 22.39 4.08 -1.24
N ASP A 28 21.39 4.02 -0.35
CA ASP A 28 20.03 4.47 -0.64
C ASP A 28 19.83 5.93 -0.24
N ASP A 29 19.28 6.70 -1.18
CA ASP A 29 18.77 8.04 -0.93
C ASP A 29 17.34 7.96 -0.39
N VAL A 30 17.10 8.58 0.77
CA VAL A 30 15.81 8.60 1.45
C VAL A 30 15.38 10.05 1.67
N LEU A 31 14.22 10.43 1.14
CA LEU A 31 13.61 11.73 1.34
C LEU A 31 12.40 11.61 2.26
N LEU A 32 12.31 12.49 3.25
CA LEU A 32 11.07 12.74 3.98
C LEU A 32 10.37 13.92 3.31
N LEU A 33 9.21 13.66 2.72
CA LEU A 33 8.45 14.64 1.94
C LEU A 33 7.13 14.93 2.64
N ASP A 34 6.74 16.20 2.68
CA ASP A 34 5.43 16.59 3.16
C ASP A 34 4.32 15.99 2.28
N ARG A 35 3.18 15.68 2.91
CA ARG A 35 2.01 15.09 2.23
C ARG A 35 1.30 16.09 1.30
N SER A 36 1.56 17.40 1.45
CA SER A 36 0.87 18.42 0.66
C SER A 36 1.31 18.45 -0.82
N GLY A 37 0.35 18.31 -1.74
CA GLY A 37 0.59 18.27 -3.17
C GLY A 37 1.55 17.15 -3.58
N LEU A 38 1.40 15.99 -2.96
CA LEU A 38 2.26 14.83 -3.15
C LEU A 38 2.32 14.41 -4.62
N ARG A 39 1.16 14.34 -5.29
CA ARG A 39 1.05 13.99 -6.71
C ARG A 39 1.87 14.94 -7.59
N ALA A 40 1.85 16.24 -7.31
CA ALA A 40 2.63 17.22 -8.05
C ALA A 40 4.15 16.99 -7.87
N SER A 41 4.59 16.68 -6.65
CA SER A 41 6.00 16.36 -6.38
C SER A 41 6.45 15.12 -7.15
N PHE A 42 5.66 14.04 -7.11
CA PHE A 42 5.96 12.82 -7.85
C PHE A 42 5.89 13.00 -9.37
N LEU A 43 5.00 13.87 -9.86
CA LEU A 43 4.96 14.22 -11.28
C LEU A 43 6.28 14.84 -11.73
N VAL A 44 6.81 15.81 -10.97
CA VAL A 44 8.12 16.43 -11.26
C VAL A 44 9.22 15.38 -11.30
N LEU A 45 9.28 14.49 -10.30
CA LEU A 45 10.28 13.42 -10.25
C LEU A 45 10.18 12.48 -11.47
N LYS A 46 8.97 12.19 -11.94
CA LYS A 46 8.74 11.32 -13.09
C LYS A 46 9.08 12.01 -14.42
N THR A 47 8.67 13.27 -14.60
CA THR A 47 8.75 13.96 -15.90
C THR A 47 10.06 14.70 -16.13
N ASP A 48 10.81 15.04 -15.08
CA ASP A 48 12.09 15.74 -15.24
C ASP A 48 13.09 14.85 -16.01
N PRO A 49 13.65 15.33 -17.15
CA PRO A 49 14.55 14.54 -17.99
C PRO A 49 15.83 14.07 -17.30
N HIS A 50 16.30 14.77 -16.27
CA HIS A 50 17.52 14.42 -15.55
C HIS A 50 17.25 13.40 -14.44
N LEU A 51 16.02 13.38 -13.88
CA LEU A 51 15.64 12.44 -12.83
C LEU A 51 15.05 11.15 -13.39
N GLY A 52 14.03 11.27 -14.25
CA GLY A 52 13.42 10.18 -15.01
C GLY A 52 13.01 8.98 -14.15
N TYR A 53 12.32 9.19 -13.02
CA TYR A 53 11.81 8.09 -12.20
C TYR A 53 10.58 7.46 -12.86
N ASP A 54 10.80 6.53 -13.77
CA ASP A 54 9.78 5.90 -14.60
C ASP A 54 9.13 4.68 -13.95
N PHE A 55 9.83 4.01 -13.03
CA PHE A 55 9.37 2.78 -12.40
C PHE A 55 9.00 2.97 -10.92
N LEU A 56 7.73 2.69 -10.59
CA LEU A 56 7.26 2.56 -9.20
C LEU A 56 7.44 1.11 -8.77
N SER A 57 8.34 0.87 -7.82
CA SER A 57 8.67 -0.47 -7.35
C SER A 57 7.73 -0.95 -6.27
N ASP A 58 7.39 -0.08 -5.31
CA ASP A 58 6.61 -0.47 -4.13
C ASP A 58 5.96 0.75 -3.46
N ILE A 59 4.82 0.52 -2.81
CA ILE A 59 4.16 1.45 -1.89
C ILE A 59 3.76 0.65 -0.67
N THR A 60 4.31 1.01 0.48
CA THR A 60 3.99 0.37 1.75
C THR A 60 3.77 1.42 2.83
N ALA A 61 3.33 1.00 4.01
CA ALA A 61 3.21 1.89 5.15
C ALA A 61 3.88 1.31 6.39
N VAL A 62 4.32 2.20 7.27
CA VAL A 62 4.93 1.86 8.55
C VAL A 62 4.10 2.51 9.65
N ASP A 63 3.75 1.73 10.65
CA ASP A 63 3.08 2.20 11.86
C ASP A 63 4.09 2.38 13.00
N TYR A 64 4.30 3.63 13.41
CA TYR A 64 5.16 4.04 14.51
C TYR A 64 4.40 4.26 15.83
N TRP A 65 3.34 3.47 16.08
CA TRP A 65 2.57 3.47 17.33
C TRP A 65 3.44 3.71 18.59
N GLN A 66 3.13 4.79 19.32
CA GLN A 66 3.79 5.24 20.55
C GLN A 66 5.30 5.55 20.44
N LYS A 67 5.87 5.61 19.23
CA LYS A 67 7.30 5.87 18.99
C LYS A 67 7.57 7.21 18.31
N LYS A 68 6.66 7.66 17.45
CA LYS A 68 6.82 8.87 16.63
C LYS A 68 5.47 9.48 16.30
N GLU A 69 5.42 10.81 16.25
CA GLU A 69 4.33 11.56 15.63
C GLU A 69 4.84 12.28 14.37
N PRO A 70 4.14 12.25 13.24
CA PRO A 70 2.90 11.49 12.96
C PRO A 70 3.06 9.96 13.02
N ARG A 71 2.02 9.27 13.49
CA ARG A 71 1.98 7.80 13.69
C ARG A 71 2.31 7.00 12.43
N PHE A 72 1.65 7.31 11.31
CA PHE A 72 1.79 6.55 10.08
C PHE A 72 2.83 7.18 9.16
N GLU A 73 3.47 6.34 8.36
CA GLU A 73 4.37 6.82 7.33
C GLU A 73 4.22 5.96 6.08
N VAL A 74 3.85 6.58 4.97
CA VAL A 74 3.75 5.89 3.67
C VAL A 74 5.09 5.98 2.98
N VAL A 75 5.62 4.83 2.58
CA VAL A 75 6.93 4.68 1.96
C VAL A 75 6.73 4.29 0.51
N TYR A 76 7.24 5.14 -0.38
CA TYR A 76 7.26 4.93 -1.81
C TYR A 76 8.68 4.58 -2.24
N GLN A 77 8.80 3.54 -3.06
CA GLN A 77 10.07 3.15 -3.66
C GLN A 77 9.98 3.36 -5.17
N ILE A 78 10.73 4.33 -5.67
CA ILE A 78 10.79 4.63 -7.10
C ILE A 78 12.21 4.41 -7.63
N LEU A 79 12.28 4.03 -8.89
CA LEU A 79 13.50 3.72 -9.61
C LEU A 79 13.48 4.47 -10.93
N SER A 80 14.62 5.07 -11.27
CA SER A 80 14.91 5.48 -12.63
C SER A 80 15.65 4.33 -13.31
N VAL A 81 15.02 3.73 -14.32
CA VAL A 81 15.61 2.61 -15.07
C VAL A 81 16.82 3.08 -15.87
N MET A 82 16.71 4.24 -16.53
CA MET A 82 17.78 4.82 -17.34
C MET A 82 19.02 5.18 -16.53
N ASN A 83 18.82 5.75 -15.34
CA ASN A 83 19.92 6.18 -14.48
C ASN A 83 20.40 5.06 -13.52
N HIS A 84 19.68 3.93 -13.45
CA HIS A 84 19.89 2.85 -12.47
C HIS A 84 19.90 3.32 -11.01
N GLN A 85 19.11 4.36 -10.71
CA GLN A 85 19.11 5.01 -9.40
C GLN A 85 17.77 4.84 -8.70
N ARG A 86 17.82 4.37 -7.45
CA ARG A 86 16.65 4.23 -6.58
C ARG A 86 16.47 5.49 -5.73
N LEU A 87 15.24 5.72 -5.29
CA LEU A 87 14.90 6.73 -4.31
C LEU A 87 13.76 6.22 -3.45
N ARG A 88 13.92 6.34 -2.14
CA ARG A 88 12.86 6.05 -1.18
C ARG A 88 12.28 7.36 -0.69
N ILE A 89 10.98 7.52 -0.83
CA ILE A 89 10.26 8.70 -0.34
C ILE A 89 9.37 8.26 0.80
N ARG A 90 9.48 8.94 1.93
CA ARG A 90 8.74 8.70 3.16
C ARG A 90 7.81 9.88 3.36
N VAL A 91 6.54 9.62 3.57
CA VAL A 91 5.51 10.65 3.76
C VAL A 91 4.85 10.42 5.11
N PRO A 92 5.05 11.31 6.09
CA PRO A 92 4.42 11.20 7.39
C PRO A 92 2.92 11.54 7.29
N VAL A 93 2.08 10.72 7.93
CA VAL A 93 0.62 10.81 7.88
C VAL A 93 0.04 10.72 9.30
N PRO A 94 -0.78 11.70 9.72
CA PRO A 94 -1.37 11.69 11.06
C PRO A 94 -2.50 10.67 11.17
N GLU A 95 -2.73 10.17 12.39
CA GLU A 95 -3.84 9.25 12.66
C GLU A 95 -5.21 9.94 12.61
N SER A 96 -5.27 11.23 12.98
CA SER A 96 -6.52 12.03 12.96
C SER A 96 -7.09 12.21 11.56
N ASP A 97 -6.23 12.18 10.54
CA ASP A 97 -6.58 12.33 9.14
C ASP A 97 -5.64 11.45 8.29
N PRO A 98 -5.89 10.12 8.23
CA PRO A 98 -5.03 9.17 7.56
C PRO A 98 -5.30 9.18 6.05
N THR A 99 -5.05 10.32 5.41
CA THR A 99 -5.32 10.56 3.99
C THR A 99 -4.06 11.01 3.24
N VAL A 100 -3.93 10.54 2.00
CA VAL A 100 -2.81 10.83 1.08
C VAL A 100 -3.33 10.93 -0.36
N GLU A 101 -2.71 11.71 -1.22
CA GLU A 101 -3.08 11.76 -2.65
C GLU A 101 -2.68 10.47 -3.37
N SER A 102 -3.58 9.93 -4.21
CA SER A 102 -3.28 8.77 -5.06
C SER A 102 -2.27 9.11 -6.15
N LEU A 103 -1.31 8.21 -6.37
CA LEU A 103 -0.35 8.23 -7.46
C LEU A 103 -0.78 7.36 -8.65
N THR A 104 -1.96 6.72 -8.60
CA THR A 104 -2.53 5.96 -9.72
C THR A 104 -2.59 6.71 -11.06
N PRO A 105 -2.84 8.04 -11.12
CA PRO A 105 -2.80 8.77 -12.39
C PRO A 105 -1.39 8.85 -12.99
N LEU A 106 -0.34 8.72 -12.15
CA LEU A 106 1.06 8.74 -12.58
C LEU A 106 1.55 7.34 -12.91
N TRP A 107 1.32 6.36 -12.03
CA TRP A 107 1.69 4.96 -12.24
C TRP A 107 0.47 4.07 -12.09
N ARG A 108 0.06 3.41 -13.17
CA ARG A 108 -1.07 2.46 -13.14
C ARG A 108 -0.84 1.31 -12.15
N GLY A 109 0.42 0.93 -11.94
CA GLY A 109 0.81 -0.10 -10.96
C GLY A 109 0.55 0.29 -9.50
N ALA A 110 0.38 1.59 -9.21
CA ALA A 110 0.09 2.05 -7.85
C ALA A 110 -1.28 1.58 -7.34
N ASN A 111 -2.21 1.19 -8.23
CA ASN A 111 -3.58 0.83 -7.85
C ASN A 111 -3.60 -0.32 -6.84
N PHE A 112 -2.87 -1.39 -7.14
CA PHE A 112 -2.82 -2.56 -6.26
C PHE A 112 -2.13 -2.26 -4.93
N LEU A 113 -1.04 -1.49 -4.96
CA LEU A 113 -0.23 -1.18 -3.78
C LEU A 113 -0.94 -0.19 -2.84
N GLU A 114 -1.61 0.82 -3.40
CA GLU A 114 -2.43 1.76 -2.61
C GLU A 114 -3.62 1.06 -1.97
N ARG A 115 -4.25 0.10 -2.66
CA ARG A 115 -5.31 -0.74 -2.09
C ARG A 115 -4.80 -1.64 -0.96
N GLU A 116 -3.61 -2.21 -1.09
CA GLU A 116 -2.99 -3.01 -0.03
C GLU A 116 -2.74 -2.16 1.23
N VAL A 117 -2.16 -0.96 1.06
CA VAL A 117 -1.93 -0.04 2.18
C VAL A 117 -3.24 0.36 2.85
N TRP A 118 -4.30 0.62 2.07
CA TRP A 118 -5.62 0.90 2.62
C TRP A 118 -6.21 -0.32 3.36
N ASP A 119 -6.09 -1.53 2.79
CA ASP A 119 -6.68 -2.74 3.36
C ASP A 119 -5.99 -3.16 4.68
N LEU A 120 -4.67 -2.98 4.77
CA LEU A 120 -3.86 -3.42 5.91
C LEU A 120 -3.62 -2.36 6.98
N PHE A 121 -3.53 -1.07 6.59
CA PHE A 121 -3.26 0.05 7.49
C PHE A 121 -4.38 1.08 7.55
N GLY A 122 -5.39 1.03 6.69
CA GLY A 122 -6.54 1.95 6.72
C GLY A 122 -6.23 3.39 6.30
N ILE A 123 -5.11 3.62 5.60
CA ILE A 123 -4.76 4.92 5.05
C ILE A 123 -5.52 5.09 3.72
N ARG A 124 -6.28 6.18 3.58
CA ARG A 124 -7.13 6.43 2.41
C ARG A 124 -6.38 7.23 1.35
N PHE A 125 -6.50 6.80 0.10
CA PHE A 125 -5.92 7.49 -1.04
C PHE A 125 -6.98 8.33 -1.78
N ILE A 126 -6.76 9.64 -1.85
CA ILE A 126 -7.65 10.62 -2.49
C ILE A 126 -7.53 10.51 -4.02
N ASP A 127 -8.66 10.54 -4.71
CA ASP A 127 -8.81 10.30 -6.16
C ASP A 127 -8.37 8.92 -6.65
N HIS A 128 -8.32 7.91 -5.77
CA HIS A 128 -8.07 6.54 -6.20
C HIS A 128 -9.29 5.98 -6.97
N PRO A 129 -9.10 5.34 -8.14
CA PRO A 129 -10.21 4.92 -9.01
C PRO A 129 -11.09 3.80 -8.44
N ASP A 130 -10.50 2.85 -7.69
CA ASP A 130 -11.22 1.70 -7.12
C ASP A 130 -10.62 1.29 -5.77
N LEU A 131 -10.93 2.05 -4.71
CA LEU A 131 -10.38 1.78 -3.37
C LEU A 131 -11.27 0.76 -2.63
N ARG A 132 -11.04 -0.52 -2.92
CA ARG A 132 -11.71 -1.66 -2.28
C ARG A 132 -10.70 -2.66 -1.72
N ARG A 133 -11.16 -3.56 -0.83
CA ARG A 133 -10.30 -4.57 -0.19
C ARG A 133 -9.69 -5.48 -1.25
N ILE A 134 -8.50 -5.99 -0.97
CA ILE A 134 -7.78 -6.83 -1.93
C ILE A 134 -7.16 -8.07 -1.29
N LEU A 135 -6.60 -7.96 -0.10
CA LEU A 135 -6.02 -9.08 0.64
C LEU A 135 -7.02 -9.67 1.62
N LEU A 136 -7.81 -8.83 2.27
CA LEU A 136 -8.77 -9.24 3.28
C LEU A 136 -10.13 -9.51 2.63
N TYR A 137 -10.89 -10.42 3.23
CA TYR A 137 -12.27 -10.68 2.85
C TYR A 137 -13.18 -9.51 3.25
N ASP A 138 -14.33 -9.37 2.61
CA ASP A 138 -15.16 -8.16 2.70
C ASP A 138 -15.63 -7.84 4.14
N GLU A 139 -15.96 -8.87 4.93
CA GLU A 139 -16.43 -8.73 6.31
C GLU A 139 -15.30 -8.56 7.34
N PHE A 140 -14.03 -8.50 6.92
CA PHE A 140 -12.92 -8.35 7.85
C PHE A 140 -13.04 -7.03 8.63
N GLN A 141 -12.92 -7.12 9.96
CA GLN A 141 -13.02 -5.97 10.85
C GLN A 141 -11.64 -5.50 11.32
N GLY A 142 -11.32 -4.25 10.98
CA GLY A 142 -10.07 -3.58 11.35
C GLY A 142 -8.96 -3.69 10.30
N PHE A 143 -7.72 -3.44 10.77
CA PHE A 143 -6.52 -3.25 9.95
C PHE A 143 -5.34 -4.03 10.59
N PRO A 144 -5.01 -5.23 10.10
CA PRO A 144 -4.19 -6.18 10.83
C PRO A 144 -2.71 -5.79 10.99
N LEU A 145 -2.16 -4.93 10.12
CA LEU A 145 -0.76 -4.51 10.23
C LEU A 145 -0.54 -3.32 11.17
N ARG A 146 -1.62 -2.73 11.70
CA ARG A 146 -1.50 -1.73 12.74
C ARG A 146 -1.08 -2.36 14.07
N LYS A 147 -0.25 -1.67 14.84
CA LYS A 147 0.33 -2.18 16.09
C LYS A 147 -0.65 -2.17 17.27
N ASP A 148 -1.74 -1.42 17.18
CA ASP A 148 -2.88 -1.47 18.09
C ASP A 148 -3.81 -2.67 17.81
N TYR A 149 -3.66 -3.33 16.66
CA TYR A 149 -4.50 -4.46 16.31
C TYR A 149 -4.19 -5.69 17.17
N PRO A 150 -5.17 -6.24 17.90
CA PRO A 150 -4.97 -7.39 18.77
C PRO A 150 -4.79 -8.68 17.94
N VAL A 151 -3.61 -9.27 18.04
CA VAL A 151 -3.20 -10.48 17.29
C VAL A 151 -4.11 -11.69 17.59
N ASN A 152 -4.67 -11.76 18.80
CA ASN A 152 -5.46 -12.91 19.25
C ASN A 152 -6.97 -12.73 19.03
N LEU A 153 -7.40 -11.66 18.35
CA LEU A 153 -8.82 -11.51 18.03
C LEU A 153 -9.24 -12.52 16.97
N TRP A 154 -10.29 -13.25 17.30
CA TRP A 154 -10.95 -14.13 16.37
C TRP A 154 -11.78 -13.29 15.42
N GLN A 155 -11.59 -13.54 14.13
CA GLN A 155 -12.46 -12.99 13.11
C GLN A 155 -13.87 -13.61 13.23
N PRO A 156 -14.93 -12.84 12.91
CA PRO A 156 -16.27 -13.40 12.85
C PRO A 156 -16.31 -14.53 11.81
N ARG A 157 -16.98 -15.63 12.15
CA ARG A 157 -17.20 -16.72 11.20
C ARG A 157 -18.17 -16.22 10.13
N VAL A 158 -17.71 -16.18 8.88
CA VAL A 158 -18.54 -15.84 7.74
C VAL A 158 -19.23 -17.11 7.24
N PRO A 159 -20.56 -17.08 6.97
CA PRO A 159 -21.24 -18.22 6.39
C PRO A 159 -20.69 -18.52 4.98
N GLU A 160 -20.80 -19.79 4.56
CA GLU A 160 -20.46 -20.18 3.20
C GLU A 160 -21.33 -19.39 2.20
N ARG A 161 -20.69 -18.74 1.22
CA ARG A 161 -21.38 -17.99 0.18
C ARG A 161 -21.62 -18.90 -1.02
N GLU A 162 -22.86 -19.01 -1.48
CA GLU A 162 -23.17 -19.68 -2.74
C GLU A 162 -22.68 -18.80 -3.90
N VAL A 163 -21.68 -19.28 -4.64
CA VAL A 163 -21.15 -18.55 -5.81
C VAL A 163 -21.76 -19.13 -7.08
N ALA A 164 -22.67 -18.38 -7.69
CA ALA A 164 -23.28 -18.75 -8.97
C ALA A 164 -22.20 -19.00 -10.03
N GLY A 165 -22.21 -20.19 -10.65
CA GLY A 165 -21.27 -20.55 -11.71
C GLY A 165 -19.90 -21.07 -11.25
N THR A 166 -19.67 -21.26 -9.94
CA THR A 166 -18.56 -22.12 -9.51
C THR A 166 -18.89 -23.57 -9.82
N PHE A 167 -17.90 -24.32 -10.32
CA PHE A 167 -17.99 -25.77 -10.54
C PHE A 167 -18.12 -26.51 -9.20
N VAL A 168 -19.20 -26.33 -8.46
CA VAL A 168 -19.70 -27.42 -7.63
C VAL A 168 -20.21 -28.44 -8.63
N ASP A 169 -19.29 -29.26 -9.13
CA ASP A 169 -19.55 -30.33 -10.09
C ASP A 169 -20.84 -31.04 -9.64
N GLU A 170 -21.80 -31.27 -10.53
CA GLU A 170 -23.05 -31.97 -10.19
C GLU A 170 -22.75 -33.33 -9.51
N ARG A 171 -21.56 -33.89 -9.77
CA ARG A 171 -21.00 -35.05 -9.06
C ARG A 171 -20.84 -34.84 -7.55
N SER A 172 -20.45 -33.66 -7.10
CA SER A 172 -20.25 -33.29 -5.68
C SER A 172 -21.58 -33.24 -4.92
N HIS A 173 -22.59 -32.64 -5.54
CA HIS A 173 -23.95 -32.59 -5.02
C HIS A 173 -24.51 -34.00 -4.86
N ASN A 174 -24.30 -34.84 -5.89
CA ASN A 174 -24.67 -36.26 -5.85
C ASN A 174 -23.88 -37.07 -4.81
N LYS A 175 -22.62 -36.72 -4.49
CA LYS A 175 -21.81 -37.43 -3.49
C LYS A 175 -22.34 -37.21 -2.07
N LEU A 176 -22.72 -35.97 -1.72
CA LEU A 176 -23.34 -35.66 -0.42
C LEU A 176 -24.74 -36.27 -0.29
N LEU A 177 -25.54 -36.24 -1.36
CA LEU A 177 -26.84 -36.92 -1.42
C LEU A 177 -26.71 -38.45 -1.29
N ARG A 178 -25.71 -39.06 -1.95
CA ARG A 178 -25.39 -40.49 -1.82
C ARG A 178 -24.91 -40.86 -0.42
N LEU A 179 -24.05 -40.04 0.18
CA LEU A 179 -23.56 -40.25 1.55
C LEU A 179 -24.70 -40.14 2.57
N LYS A 180 -25.60 -39.15 2.44
CA LYS A 180 -26.79 -39.03 3.29
C LYS A 180 -27.74 -40.22 3.14
N LYS A 181 -27.96 -40.74 1.92
CA LYS A 181 -28.74 -41.98 1.70
C LYS A 181 -28.07 -43.22 2.29
N SER A 182 -26.74 -43.33 2.17
CA SER A 182 -25.94 -44.43 2.72
C SER A 182 -25.88 -44.45 4.24
N LEU A 183 -25.89 -43.27 4.88
CA LEU A 183 -25.83 -43.13 6.33
C LEU A 183 -27.22 -43.19 6.97
N GLY A 184 -28.26 -42.72 6.28
CA GLY A 184 -29.66 -42.79 6.73
C GLY A 184 -30.27 -44.20 6.70
N SER A 185 -29.60 -45.19 6.11
CA SER A 185 -30.04 -46.59 6.10
C SER A 185 -29.39 -47.45 7.20
N LYS A 186 -28.61 -46.84 8.10
CA LYS A 186 -28.00 -47.50 9.28
C LYS A 186 -28.50 -46.86 10.57
N ILE A 187 -29.82 -46.88 10.79
CA ILE A 187 -30.48 -46.87 12.11
C ILE A 187 -31.69 -47.79 11.99
#